data_AF-A0A1C3WEY2-F1
#
_entry.id   AF-A0A1C3WEY2-F1
#
_cell.length_a   1.000
_cell.length_b   1.000
_cell.length_c   1.000
_cell.angle_alpha   90.00
_cell.angle_beta   90.00
_cell.angle_gamma   90.00
#
_symmetry.space_group_name_H-M   'P 1'
#
loop_
_entity.id
_entity.type
_entity.pdbx_description
1 polymer ?
#
loop_
_entity_poly.entity_id
_entity_poly.type
_entity_poly.pdbx_seq_one_letter_code
_entity_poly.pdbx_strand_id
1 'polypeptide(L)'
;MKSLLIVIFNLVALVMMPVVAEAQQAILQDPVAYEKDHFTKSCDGQVSFGDHFATQQDINNDKLMDIVVNEGEITCKGEKGPYCTDEGCPYNFYVQVAEGGYLLVATAQIYGYDFIQRFGNMVLVMKMHPRFCDRKDGEAVCEITVRVRGVKFVTISKK
;
A
#
# COMPACT_ATOMS: atom_id res chain seq x y z
N MET A 1 54.93 0.77 25.94
CA MET A 1 54.19 -0.33 25.26
C MET A 1 52.70 -0.36 25.58
N LYS A 2 52.25 -0.01 26.81
CA LYS A 2 50.82 0.02 27.17
C LYS A 2 50.01 1.14 26.50
N SER A 3 50.59 2.32 26.28
CA SER A 3 49.85 3.45 25.65
C SER A 3 49.59 3.29 24.15
N LEU A 4 50.44 2.55 23.41
CA LEU A 4 50.19 2.26 21.98
C LEU A 4 49.01 1.30 21.79
N LEU A 5 48.84 0.33 22.71
CA LEU A 5 47.73 -0.62 22.69
C LEU A 5 46.37 0.07 22.88
N ILE A 6 46.31 1.11 23.70
CA ILE A 6 45.07 1.86 23.97
C ILE A 6 44.66 2.73 22.77
N VAL A 7 45.63 3.28 22.02
CA VAL A 7 45.35 4.08 20.81
C VAL A 7 44.84 3.19 19.67
N ILE A 8 45.39 1.99 19.52
CA ILE A 8 44.94 1.04 18.49
C ILE A 8 43.52 0.51 18.81
N PHE A 9 43.21 0.29 20.09
CA PHE A 9 41.87 -0.20 20.49
C PHE A 9 40.75 0.83 20.26
N ASN A 10 41.05 2.14 20.38
CA ASN A 10 40.07 3.20 20.12
C ASN A 10 39.85 3.49 18.62
N LEU A 11 40.81 3.15 17.75
CA LEU A 11 40.66 3.28 16.29
C LEU A 11 39.77 2.18 15.68
N VAL A 12 39.74 0.99 16.27
CA VAL A 12 38.90 -0.13 15.79
C VAL A 12 37.42 0.08 16.18
N ALA A 13 37.14 0.82 17.25
CA ALA A 13 35.77 1.06 17.72
C ALA A 13 34.96 2.04 16.84
N LEU A 14 35.60 2.86 16.00
CA LEU A 14 34.92 3.89 15.20
C LEU A 14 34.37 3.39 13.84
N VAL A 15 34.65 2.13 13.46
CA VAL A 15 34.28 1.60 12.13
C VAL A 15 32.99 0.76 12.14
N MET A 16 32.43 0.48 13.31
CA MET A 16 31.13 -0.20 13.43
C MET A 16 30.00 0.80 13.59
N MET A 17 29.80 1.66 12.58
CA MET A 17 28.47 2.26 12.42
C MET A 17 27.53 1.13 12.00
N PRO A 18 26.41 0.89 12.70
CA PRO A 18 25.38 0.03 12.14
C PRO A 18 24.92 0.72 10.86
N VAL A 19 25.14 0.09 9.72
CA VAL A 19 24.41 0.42 8.50
C VAL A 19 22.97 0.05 8.83
N VAL A 20 22.24 0.99 9.43
CA VAL A 20 20.80 0.92 9.53
C VAL A 20 20.35 1.08 8.08
N ALA A 21 20.22 -0.04 7.38
CA ALA A 21 19.56 -0.08 6.10
C ALA A 21 18.10 0.30 6.38
N GLU A 22 17.81 1.61 6.36
CA GLU A 22 16.46 2.07 6.16
C GLU A 22 16.01 1.43 4.85
N ALA A 23 15.06 0.51 4.93
CA ALA A 23 14.35 0.02 3.76
C ALA A 23 13.56 1.22 3.21
N GLN A 24 14.25 2.07 2.45
CA GLN A 24 13.60 3.13 1.69
C GLN A 24 12.63 2.41 0.75
N GLN A 25 11.33 2.67 0.93
CA GLN A 25 10.31 2.18 0.02
C GLN A 25 10.71 2.63 -1.38
N ALA A 26 10.83 1.68 -2.31
CA ALA A 26 11.27 1.98 -3.65
C ALA A 26 10.24 2.89 -4.34
N ILE A 27 10.71 4.02 -4.87
CA ILE A 27 9.90 4.88 -5.74
C ILE A 27 9.73 4.16 -7.08
N LEU A 28 8.49 3.81 -7.41
CA LEU A 28 8.14 3.16 -8.67
C LEU A 28 7.80 4.23 -9.71
N GLN A 29 8.22 4.01 -10.96
CA GLN A 29 7.86 4.93 -12.06
C GLN A 29 6.48 4.62 -12.63
N ASP A 30 6.14 3.33 -12.71
CA ASP A 30 4.85 2.85 -13.22
C ASP A 30 4.36 1.68 -12.33
N PRO A 31 3.56 1.98 -11.29
CA PRO A 31 2.96 0.97 -10.43
C PRO A 31 2.11 -0.05 -11.20
N VAL A 32 1.41 0.38 -12.26
CA VAL A 32 0.52 -0.52 -13.02
C VAL A 32 1.35 -1.53 -13.80
N ALA A 33 2.42 -1.11 -14.46
CA ALA A 33 3.33 -2.02 -15.14
C ALA A 33 4.07 -2.93 -14.15
N TYR A 34 4.50 -2.39 -13.00
CA TYR A 34 5.13 -3.16 -11.93
C TYR A 34 4.22 -4.29 -11.42
N GLU A 35 2.97 -3.97 -11.10
CA GLU A 35 2.00 -4.94 -10.61
C GLU A 35 1.63 -5.97 -11.68
N LYS A 36 1.41 -5.52 -12.93
CA LYS A 36 1.15 -6.45 -14.04
C LYS A 36 2.30 -7.42 -14.26
N ASP A 37 3.55 -6.95 -14.21
CA ASP A 37 4.73 -7.80 -14.32
C ASP A 37 4.83 -8.79 -13.14
N HIS A 38 4.59 -8.32 -11.92
CA HIS A 38 4.53 -9.16 -10.72
C HIS A 38 3.54 -10.31 -10.90
N PHE A 39 2.27 -10.01 -11.23
CA PHE A 39 1.24 -11.03 -11.37
C PHE A 39 1.39 -11.89 -12.63
N THR A 40 1.97 -11.36 -13.70
CA THR A 40 2.34 -12.18 -14.88
C THR A 40 3.33 -13.26 -14.48
N LYS A 41 4.32 -12.94 -13.65
CA LYS A 41 5.29 -13.93 -13.14
C LYS A 41 4.63 -14.90 -12.16
N SER A 42 3.87 -14.39 -11.20
CA SER A 42 3.20 -15.20 -10.17
C SER A 42 2.17 -16.18 -10.74
N CYS A 43 1.59 -15.86 -11.91
CA CYS A 43 0.57 -16.69 -12.57
C CYS A 43 1.10 -17.48 -13.78
N ASP A 44 2.42 -17.68 -13.89
CA ASP A 44 3.09 -18.42 -14.97
C ASP A 44 2.69 -17.93 -16.39
N GLY A 45 2.52 -16.61 -16.54
CA GLY A 45 2.12 -15.97 -17.79
C GLY A 45 0.63 -16.07 -18.14
N GLN A 46 -0.16 -16.85 -17.41
CA GLN A 46 -1.60 -17.03 -17.65
C GLN A 46 -2.43 -16.07 -16.79
N VAL A 47 -2.29 -14.77 -17.05
CA VAL A 47 -2.98 -13.70 -16.31
C VAL A 47 -3.78 -12.82 -17.26
N SER A 48 -4.92 -12.33 -16.79
CA SER A 48 -5.62 -11.19 -17.39
C SER A 48 -6.04 -10.19 -16.31
N PHE A 49 -6.18 -8.93 -16.71
CA PHE A 49 -6.49 -7.81 -15.83
C PHE A 49 -7.80 -7.18 -16.30
N GLY A 50 -8.77 -7.03 -15.39
CA GLY A 50 -10.03 -6.36 -15.69
C GLY A 50 -9.90 -4.85 -15.84
N ASP A 51 -10.97 -4.20 -16.34
CA ASP A 51 -10.99 -2.77 -16.63
C ASP A 51 -10.77 -1.89 -15.39
N HIS A 52 -11.12 -2.40 -14.21
CA HIS A 52 -10.96 -1.72 -12.93
C HIS A 52 -9.70 -2.14 -12.16
N PHE A 53 -8.76 -2.83 -12.81
CA PHE A 53 -7.52 -3.27 -12.17
C PHE A 53 -6.71 -2.11 -11.59
N ALA A 54 -6.69 -0.97 -12.27
CA ALA A 54 -6.03 0.23 -11.78
C ALA A 54 -6.94 1.45 -11.96
N THR A 55 -7.11 2.22 -10.90
CA THR A 55 -7.86 3.48 -10.90
C THR A 55 -6.90 4.62 -10.63
N GLN A 56 -6.98 5.69 -11.44
CA GLN A 56 -6.26 6.93 -11.20
C GLN A 56 -7.16 7.91 -10.46
N GLN A 57 -6.71 8.41 -9.32
CA GLN A 57 -7.48 9.33 -8.48
C GLN A 57 -6.54 10.09 -7.57
N ASP A 58 -6.68 11.41 -7.42
CA ASP A 58 -6.02 12.18 -6.36
C ASP A 58 -6.62 11.76 -4.99
N ILE A 59 -5.92 10.92 -4.22
CA ILE A 59 -6.38 10.36 -2.93
C ILE A 59 -5.95 11.18 -1.71
N ASN A 60 -4.91 11.99 -1.85
CA ASN A 60 -4.33 12.79 -0.75
C ASN A 60 -4.60 14.31 -0.87
N ASN A 61 -5.29 14.72 -1.94
CA ASN A 61 -5.69 16.09 -2.28
C ASN A 61 -4.51 17.04 -2.55
N ASP A 62 -3.46 16.55 -3.22
CA ASP A 62 -2.29 17.34 -3.63
C ASP A 62 -2.28 17.71 -5.13
N LYS A 63 -3.32 17.32 -5.87
CA LYS A 63 -3.51 17.51 -7.32
C LYS A 63 -2.63 16.63 -8.21
N LEU A 64 -1.90 15.68 -7.64
CA LEU A 64 -1.24 14.61 -8.38
C LEU A 64 -2.19 13.42 -8.52
N MET A 65 -2.01 12.62 -9.58
CA MET A 65 -2.88 11.49 -9.86
C MET A 65 -2.29 10.25 -9.24
N ASP A 66 -2.85 9.82 -8.11
CA ASP A 66 -2.44 8.59 -7.44
C ASP A 66 -3.04 7.35 -8.14
N ILE A 67 -2.54 6.17 -7.79
CA ILE A 67 -2.97 4.90 -8.38
C ILE A 67 -3.49 3.97 -7.29
N VAL A 68 -4.68 3.42 -7.49
CA VAL A 68 -5.23 2.34 -6.66
C VAL A 68 -5.35 1.10 -7.51
N VAL A 69 -4.63 0.04 -7.12
CA VAL A 69 -4.69 -1.27 -7.77
C VAL A 69 -5.66 -2.17 -7.02
N ASN A 70 -6.57 -2.82 -7.75
CA ASN A 70 -7.54 -3.78 -7.23
C ASN A 70 -7.16 -5.19 -7.69
N GLU A 71 -6.63 -6.01 -6.79
CA GLU A 71 -6.23 -7.38 -7.11
C GLU A 71 -7.43 -8.31 -7.37
N GLY A 72 -8.63 -7.92 -6.94
CA GLY A 72 -9.87 -8.62 -7.30
C GLY A 72 -10.18 -8.60 -8.79
N GLU A 73 -9.54 -7.71 -9.56
CA GLU A 73 -9.69 -7.64 -11.01
C GLU A 73 -8.74 -8.56 -11.78
N ILE A 74 -7.86 -9.28 -11.09
CA ILE A 74 -6.92 -10.23 -11.69
C ILE A 74 -7.63 -11.56 -11.95
N THR A 75 -7.42 -12.14 -13.13
CA THR A 75 -7.77 -13.54 -13.40
C THR A 75 -6.48 -14.31 -13.65
N CYS A 76 -6.20 -15.34 -12.85
CA CYS A 76 -5.04 -16.21 -13.05
C CYS A 76 -5.49 -17.63 -13.34
N LYS A 77 -5.02 -18.21 -14.44
CA LYS A 77 -5.34 -19.59 -14.86
C LYS A 77 -6.86 -19.88 -14.86
N GLY A 78 -7.67 -18.89 -15.19
CA GLY A 78 -9.13 -18.97 -15.22
C GLY A 78 -9.85 -18.67 -13.89
N GLU A 79 -9.12 -18.48 -12.79
CA GLU A 79 -9.67 -18.10 -11.48
C GLU A 79 -9.62 -16.58 -11.31
N LYS A 80 -10.79 -15.96 -11.11
CA LYS A 80 -10.93 -14.51 -10.88
C LYS A 80 -10.73 -14.20 -9.39
N GLY A 81 -9.92 -13.19 -9.10
CA GLY A 81 -9.61 -12.74 -7.74
C GLY A 81 -8.93 -13.82 -6.88
N PRO A 82 -7.87 -14.50 -7.37
CA PRO A 82 -7.25 -15.63 -6.65
C PRO A 82 -6.62 -15.23 -5.30
N TYR A 83 -6.42 -13.93 -5.07
CA TYR A 83 -5.87 -13.36 -3.83
C TYR A 83 -6.96 -12.79 -2.89
N CYS A 84 -8.22 -12.87 -3.31
CA CYS A 84 -9.34 -12.46 -2.45
C CYS A 84 -9.64 -13.53 -1.41
N THR A 85 -10.15 -13.10 -0.27
CA THR A 85 -10.61 -13.94 0.84
C THR A 85 -12.04 -13.56 1.21
N ASP A 86 -12.58 -14.19 2.24
CA ASP A 86 -13.83 -13.79 2.90
C ASP A 86 -13.79 -12.36 3.47
N GLU A 87 -12.59 -11.78 3.64
CA GLU A 87 -12.37 -10.41 4.09
C GLU A 87 -12.33 -9.38 2.95
N GLY A 88 -12.49 -9.81 1.70
CA GLY A 88 -12.48 -8.98 0.51
C GLY A 88 -11.28 -9.25 -0.38
N CYS A 89 -10.85 -8.25 -1.14
CA CYS A 89 -9.70 -8.34 -2.04
C CYS A 89 -8.61 -7.37 -1.61
N PRO A 90 -7.33 -7.63 -1.92
CA PRO A 90 -6.27 -6.67 -1.71
C PRO A 90 -6.39 -5.45 -2.62
N TYR A 91 -6.18 -4.27 -2.05
CA TYR A 91 -6.03 -3.01 -2.76
C TYR A 91 -4.70 -2.36 -2.40
N ASN A 92 -3.89 -2.05 -3.41
CA ASN A 92 -2.61 -1.36 -3.23
C ASN A 92 -2.76 0.12 -3.59
N PHE A 93 -2.41 1.00 -2.65
CA PHE A 93 -2.54 2.44 -2.77
C PHE A 93 -1.16 3.05 -3.01
N TYR A 94 -0.99 3.65 -4.19
CA TYR A 94 0.25 4.27 -4.63
C TYR A 94 0.07 5.78 -4.72
N VAL A 95 0.79 6.54 -3.90
CA VAL A 95 0.75 8.02 -3.94
C VAL A 95 1.86 8.54 -4.84
N GLN A 96 1.52 9.42 -5.78
CA GLN A 96 2.48 10.12 -6.61
C GLN A 96 3.23 11.16 -5.77
N VAL A 97 4.55 11.23 -5.91
CA VAL A 97 5.37 12.24 -5.20
C VAL A 97 5.81 13.36 -6.13
N ALA A 98 6.03 14.55 -5.58
CA ALA A 98 6.36 15.75 -6.36
C ALA A 98 7.69 15.61 -7.13
N GLU A 99 8.61 14.81 -6.62
CA GLU A 99 9.89 14.47 -7.25
C GLU A 99 9.72 13.50 -8.45
N GLY A 100 8.52 12.98 -8.66
CA GLY A 100 8.19 12.01 -9.69
C GLY A 100 8.19 10.56 -9.17
N GLY A 101 7.41 9.72 -9.85
CA GLY A 101 7.16 8.33 -9.42
C GLY A 101 6.16 8.24 -8.27
N TYR A 102 6.07 7.05 -7.69
CA TYR A 102 5.01 6.63 -6.78
C TYR A 102 5.56 5.83 -5.60
N LEU A 103 4.94 6.00 -4.44
CA LEU A 103 5.19 5.22 -3.24
C LEU A 103 3.99 4.34 -2.92
N LEU A 104 4.21 3.05 -2.69
CA LEU A 104 3.20 2.18 -2.08
C LEU A 104 3.01 2.60 -0.62
N VAL A 105 1.87 3.21 -0.30
CA VAL A 105 1.61 3.78 1.03
C VAL A 105 0.73 2.89 1.89
N ALA A 106 -0.05 1.99 1.28
CA ALA A 106 -0.85 1.00 1.99
C ALA A 106 -1.26 -0.16 1.07
N THR A 107 -1.41 -1.34 1.65
CA THR A 107 -2.15 -2.48 1.10
C THR A 107 -3.30 -2.76 2.05
N ALA A 108 -4.53 -2.84 1.56
CA ALA A 108 -5.72 -3.09 2.39
C ALA A 108 -6.55 -4.24 1.84
N GLN A 109 -6.91 -5.19 2.71
CA GLN A 109 -7.93 -6.20 2.42
C GLN A 109 -9.31 -5.60 2.66
N ILE A 110 -10.02 -5.26 1.58
CA ILE A 110 -11.32 -4.57 1.63
C ILE A 110 -12.30 -5.18 0.62
N TYR A 111 -13.60 -5.10 0.90
CA TYR A 111 -14.65 -5.39 -0.07
C TYR A 111 -14.74 -4.31 -1.16
N GLY A 112 -14.26 -3.12 -0.86
CA GLY A 112 -14.22 -1.97 -1.74
C GLY A 112 -14.07 -0.68 -0.94
N TYR A 113 -14.16 0.45 -1.63
CA TYR A 113 -14.11 1.76 -0.98
C TYR A 113 -15.02 2.75 -1.70
N ASP A 114 -15.48 3.75 -0.96
CA ASP A 114 -16.09 4.94 -1.54
C ASP A 114 -15.13 6.13 -1.43
N PHE A 115 -14.98 6.87 -2.51
CA PHE A 115 -14.21 8.10 -2.54
C PHE A 115 -15.15 9.30 -2.43
N ILE A 116 -15.11 10.01 -1.30
CA ILE A 116 -16.06 11.09 -1.00
C ILE A 116 -15.34 12.37 -0.59
N GLN A 117 -15.88 13.51 -1.01
CA GLN A 117 -15.40 14.81 -0.58
C GLN A 117 -16.19 15.28 0.64
N ARG A 118 -15.50 15.61 1.74
CA ARG A 118 -16.08 16.20 2.95
C ARG A 118 -15.38 17.51 3.28
N PHE A 119 -16.13 18.61 3.27
CA PHE A 119 -15.61 19.96 3.56
C PHE A 119 -14.35 20.29 2.73
N GLY A 120 -14.37 19.96 1.43
CA GLY A 120 -13.25 20.18 0.51
C GLY A 120 -12.07 19.21 0.67
N ASN A 121 -12.14 18.23 1.58
CA ASN A 121 -11.10 17.22 1.76
C ASN A 121 -11.58 15.87 1.23
N MET A 122 -10.73 15.19 0.46
CA MET A 122 -11.00 13.82 0.07
C MET A 122 -10.81 12.85 1.25
N VAL A 123 -11.74 11.93 1.40
CA VAL A 123 -11.67 10.82 2.36
C VAL A 123 -12.10 9.53 1.68
N LEU A 124 -11.47 8.42 2.07
CA LEU A 124 -11.86 7.09 1.64
C LEU A 124 -12.70 6.46 2.74
N VAL A 125 -13.84 5.89 2.37
CA VAL A 125 -14.61 5.00 3.24
C VAL A 125 -14.29 3.57 2.82
N MET A 126 -13.38 2.91 3.53
CA MET A 126 -13.02 1.52 3.30
C MET A 126 -14.11 0.61 3.86
N LYS A 127 -14.64 -0.28 3.03
CA LYS A 127 -15.62 -1.31 3.39
C LYS A 127 -14.86 -2.58 3.73
N MET A 128 -14.77 -2.90 5.02
CA MET A 128 -13.93 -3.98 5.56
C MET A 128 -14.77 -5.07 6.22
N HIS A 129 -14.15 -6.23 6.43
CA HIS A 129 -14.74 -7.32 7.19
C HIS A 129 -15.26 -6.84 8.57
N PRO A 130 -16.44 -7.28 9.04
CA PRO A 130 -17.05 -6.82 10.29
C PRO A 130 -16.12 -6.90 11.52
N ARG A 131 -15.23 -7.90 11.57
CA ARG A 131 -14.24 -8.06 12.65
C ARG A 131 -13.38 -6.82 12.90
N PHE A 132 -13.10 -6.03 11.86
CA PHE A 132 -12.33 -4.80 12.00
C PHE A 132 -13.07 -3.75 12.82
N CYS A 133 -14.38 -3.91 13.04
CA CYS A 133 -15.28 -3.17 13.91
C CYS A 133 -15.74 -3.93 15.14
N ASP A 134 -15.01 -4.98 15.53
CA ASP A 134 -15.30 -5.76 16.73
C ASP A 134 -16.69 -6.42 16.66
N ARG A 135 -17.13 -6.74 15.43
CA ARG A 135 -18.40 -7.40 15.09
C ARG A 135 -18.19 -8.84 14.68
N LYS A 136 -19.28 -9.61 14.70
CA LYS A 136 -19.30 -11.00 14.23
C LYS A 136 -19.53 -11.08 12.72
N ASP A 137 -19.18 -12.23 12.17
CA ASP A 137 -19.43 -12.56 10.76
C ASP A 137 -20.95 -12.54 10.48
N GLY A 138 -21.32 -12.00 9.32
CA GLY A 138 -22.72 -11.79 8.94
C GLY A 138 -23.38 -10.53 9.52
N GLU A 139 -22.71 -9.80 10.42
CA GLU A 139 -23.13 -8.47 10.82
C GLU A 139 -22.73 -7.40 9.77
N ALA A 140 -23.15 -6.16 10.01
CA ALA A 140 -22.89 -5.04 9.09
C ALA A 140 -21.38 -4.86 8.83
N VAL A 141 -21.04 -4.61 7.56
CA VAL A 141 -19.69 -4.27 7.08
C VAL A 141 -19.08 -3.18 7.95
N CYS A 142 -17.80 -3.30 8.26
CA CYS A 142 -17.06 -2.28 8.98
C CYS A 142 -16.69 -1.14 8.04
N GLU A 143 -17.14 0.07 8.32
CA GLU A 143 -16.79 1.25 7.53
C GLU A 143 -15.70 2.06 8.23
N ILE A 144 -14.48 1.99 7.70
CA ILE A 144 -13.36 2.79 8.20
C ILE A 144 -13.18 4.00 7.28
N THR A 145 -13.49 5.18 7.79
CA THR A 145 -13.22 6.44 7.10
C THR A 145 -11.79 6.86 7.37
N VAL A 146 -10.99 6.99 6.33
CA VAL A 146 -9.59 7.40 6.39
C VAL A 146 -9.36 8.63 5.51
N ARG A 147 -8.34 9.40 5.86
CA ARG A 147 -7.80 10.47 5.03
C ARG A 147 -6.33 10.19 4.77
N VAL A 148 -5.89 10.39 3.54
CA VAL A 148 -4.46 10.36 3.21
C VAL A 148 -3.89 11.77 3.40
N ARG A 149 -2.79 11.88 4.16
CA ARG A 149 -2.03 13.12 4.36
C ARG A 149 -0.59 12.91 3.90
N GLY A 150 -0.27 13.45 2.73
CA GLY A 150 0.97 13.10 2.03
C GLY A 150 0.96 11.61 1.72
N VAL A 151 1.85 10.86 2.38
CA VAL A 151 2.00 9.40 2.22
C VAL A 151 1.43 8.58 3.37
N LYS A 152 0.62 9.18 4.25
CA LYS A 152 0.12 8.54 5.48
C LYS A 152 -1.39 8.43 5.51
N PHE A 153 -1.89 7.23 5.76
CA PHE A 153 -3.30 6.99 6.09
C PHE A 153 -3.59 7.39 7.53
N VAL A 154 -4.61 8.22 7.72
CA VAL A 154 -5.09 8.68 9.03
C VAL A 154 -6.55 8.28 9.18
N THR A 155 -6.84 7.40 10.12
CA THR A 155 -8.21 7.02 10.45
C THR A 155 -8.96 8.18 11.09
N ILE A 156 -10.09 8.55 10.52
CA ILE A 156 -11.00 9.59 11.02
C ILE A 156 -12.09 8.96 11.89
N SER A 157 -12.68 7.87 11.41
CA SER A 157 -13.75 7.17 12.13
C SER A 157 -13.83 5.72 11.71
N LYS A 158 -14.42 4.92 12.59
CA LYS A 158 -14.68 3.51 12.42
C LYS A 158 -16.14 3.27 12.83
N LYS A 159 -16.94 2.71 11.93
CA LYS A 159 -18.40 2.64 12.06
C LYS A 159 -18.97 1.29 11.73
#